data_AF-A0AAN0R815-F1
#
_entry.id   AF-A0AAN0R815-F1
#
_cell.length_a   1.000
_cell.length_b   1.000
_cell.length_c   1.000
_cell.angle_alpha   90.00
_cell.angle_beta   90.00
_cell.angle_gamma   90.00
#
_symmetry.space_group_name_H-M   'P 1'
#
loop_
_entity.id
_entity.type
_entity.pdbx_description
1 polymer ?
#
loop_
_entity_poly.entity_id
_entity_poly.type
_entity_poly.pdbx_seq_one_letter_code
_entity_poly.pdbx_strand_id
1 'polypeptide(L)'
;MGLAAFSTPKDMALKLFREAGRTWNAKTFEDMGDHLLNFSVTNSALRDWVMHHQGHAKGSAAYETWRCGAKGYLGECADIANVTKHFHLRKKIATLNEVEETRVALGPFGAIEGSESSHPSFEIVLSDGKAIDLLQFLFQICSAWESIFKADSNLGELPSHAYFMMVKSPGAAKATS
;
A
#
# COMPACT_ATOMS: atom_id res chain seq x y z
N MET A 1 7.97 -27.64 -3.41
CA MET A 1 6.74 -26.88 -3.73
C MET A 1 7.18 -25.53 -4.27
N GLY A 2 7.22 -25.36 -5.60
CA GLY A 2 7.72 -24.12 -6.21
C GLY A 2 6.71 -23.00 -6.01
N LEU A 3 7.13 -21.87 -5.46
CA LEU A 3 6.36 -20.63 -5.52
C LEU A 3 6.07 -20.36 -7.00
N ALA A 4 4.79 -20.31 -7.38
CA ALA A 4 4.42 -19.88 -8.72
C ALA A 4 5.05 -18.51 -8.98
N ALA A 5 5.97 -18.44 -9.95
CA ALA A 5 6.64 -17.19 -10.29
C ALA A 5 5.57 -16.19 -10.78
N PHE A 6 5.65 -14.94 -10.33
CA PHE A 6 4.81 -13.87 -10.85
C PHE A 6 5.06 -13.75 -12.36
N SER A 7 4.02 -13.94 -13.15
CA SER A 7 4.12 -14.09 -14.61
C SER A 7 3.55 -12.91 -15.38
N THR A 8 2.71 -12.11 -14.72
CA THR A 8 2.00 -10.98 -15.32
C THR A 8 2.03 -9.74 -14.41
N PRO A 9 1.84 -8.53 -14.95
CA PRO A 9 1.60 -7.33 -14.14
C PRO A 9 0.43 -7.50 -13.16
N LYS A 10 -0.63 -8.22 -13.57
CA LYS A 10 -1.78 -8.53 -12.73
C LYS A 10 -1.38 -9.32 -11.48
N ASP A 11 -0.53 -10.34 -11.59
CA ASP A 11 -0.06 -11.11 -10.43
C ASP A 11 0.64 -10.21 -9.41
N MET A 12 1.41 -9.23 -9.91
CA MET A 12 2.11 -8.25 -9.08
C MET A 12 1.16 -7.23 -8.44
N ALA A 13 0.14 -6.78 -9.15
CA ALA A 13 -0.91 -5.91 -8.60
C ALA A 13 -1.71 -6.61 -7.49
N LEU A 14 -2.07 -7.89 -7.69
CA LEU A 14 -2.72 -8.69 -6.65
C LEU A 14 -1.82 -8.91 -5.43
N LYS A 15 -0.49 -9.01 -5.63
CA LYS A 15 0.46 -9.01 -4.51
C LYS A 15 0.44 -7.68 -3.77
N LEU A 16 0.47 -6.56 -4.49
CA LEU A 16 0.42 -5.22 -3.91
C LEU A 16 -0.81 -5.05 -3.01
N PHE A 17 -1.98 -5.45 -3.48
CA PHE A 17 -3.22 -5.36 -2.70
C PHE A 17 -3.20 -6.25 -1.46
N ARG A 18 -2.60 -7.44 -1.53
CA ARG A 18 -2.39 -8.29 -0.35
C ARG A 18 -1.46 -7.63 0.67
N GLU A 19 -0.36 -7.01 0.23
CA GLU A 19 0.54 -6.29 1.14
C GLU A 19 -0.16 -5.07 1.76
N ALA A 20 -0.98 -4.32 1.03
CA ALA A 20 -1.81 -3.25 1.60
C ALA A 20 -2.74 -3.76 2.71
N GLY A 21 -3.42 -4.89 2.47
CA GLY A 21 -4.25 -5.54 3.47
C GLY A 21 -3.46 -6.00 4.69
N ARG A 22 -2.26 -6.56 4.50
CA ARG A 22 -1.38 -7.00 5.60
C ARG A 22 -0.88 -5.81 6.42
N THR A 23 -0.40 -4.75 5.78
CA THR A 23 0.03 -3.51 6.44
C THR A 23 -1.11 -2.95 7.29
N TRP A 24 -2.32 -2.82 6.72
CA TRP A 24 -3.46 -2.23 7.43
C TRP A 24 -3.98 -3.06 8.60
N ASN A 25 -3.80 -4.38 8.58
CA ASN A 25 -4.33 -5.29 9.58
C ASN A 25 -3.28 -5.81 10.58
N ALA A 26 -2.01 -5.45 10.40
CA ALA A 26 -0.88 -5.83 11.25
C ALA A 26 -1.10 -5.42 12.70
N LYS A 27 -0.70 -6.25 13.68
CA LYS A 27 -0.99 -6.01 15.10
C LYS A 27 0.12 -5.32 15.86
N THR A 28 1.30 -5.25 15.28
CA THR A 28 2.50 -4.63 15.85
C THR A 28 3.09 -3.65 14.84
N PHE A 29 3.87 -2.69 15.34
CA PHE A 29 4.56 -1.72 14.47
C PHE A 29 5.62 -2.40 13.60
N GLU A 30 6.30 -3.43 14.11
CA GLU A 30 7.29 -4.20 13.36
C GLU A 30 6.66 -4.91 12.16
N ASP A 31 5.58 -5.67 12.37
CA ASP A 31 4.88 -6.36 11.29
C ASP A 31 4.31 -5.34 10.28
N MET A 32 3.76 -4.24 10.78
CA MET A 32 3.21 -3.17 9.94
C MET A 32 4.30 -2.54 9.07
N GLY A 33 5.47 -2.25 9.64
CA GLY A 33 6.62 -1.67 8.96
C GLY A 33 7.17 -2.61 7.89
N ASP A 34 7.32 -3.90 8.21
CA ASP A 34 7.76 -4.93 7.26
C ASP A 34 6.78 -5.07 6.09
N HIS A 35 5.47 -5.10 6.37
CA HIS A 35 4.46 -5.14 5.32
C HIS A 35 4.44 -3.85 4.49
N LEU A 36 4.60 -2.67 5.10
CA LEU A 36 4.69 -1.40 4.37
C LEU A 36 5.93 -1.34 3.46
N LEU A 37 7.06 -1.88 3.91
CA LEU A 37 8.25 -2.00 3.07
C LEU A 37 8.00 -2.97 1.90
N ASN A 38 7.40 -4.13 2.17
CA ASN A 38 7.02 -5.09 1.13
C ASN A 38 6.04 -4.48 0.12
N PHE A 39 5.06 -3.71 0.58
CA PHE A 39 4.15 -2.93 -0.25
C PHE A 39 4.92 -1.95 -1.14
N SER A 40 5.84 -1.18 -0.56
CA SER A 40 6.63 -0.16 -1.27
C SER A 40 7.56 -0.75 -2.34
N VAL A 41 8.22 -1.86 -2.03
CA VAL A 41 9.05 -2.60 -3.00
C VAL A 41 8.17 -3.18 -4.11
N THR A 42 7.02 -3.75 -3.75
CA THR A 42 6.06 -4.32 -4.71
C THR A 42 5.48 -3.24 -5.64
N ASN A 43 5.20 -2.03 -5.13
CA ASN A 43 4.74 -0.89 -5.93
C ASN A 43 5.78 -0.51 -7.01
N SER A 44 7.05 -0.44 -6.62
CA SER A 44 8.14 -0.14 -7.56
C SER A 44 8.34 -1.25 -8.60
N ALA A 45 8.24 -2.52 -8.19
CA ALA A 45 8.35 -3.66 -9.08
C ALA A 45 7.18 -3.70 -10.09
N LEU A 46 5.95 -3.44 -9.63
CA LEU A 46 4.76 -3.37 -10.48
C LEU A 46 4.90 -2.29 -11.56
N ARG A 47 5.38 -1.10 -11.19
CA ARG A 47 5.73 -0.04 -12.15
C ARG A 47 6.67 -0.55 -13.23
N ASP A 48 7.78 -1.17 -12.85
CA ASP A 48 8.75 -1.64 -13.83
C ASP A 48 8.15 -2.67 -14.79
N TRP A 49 7.29 -3.57 -14.29
CA TRP A 49 6.55 -4.52 -15.11
C TRP A 49 5.58 -3.85 -16.07
N VAL A 50 4.75 -2.92 -15.60
CA VAL A 50 3.77 -2.21 -16.43
C VAL A 50 4.46 -1.35 -17.49
N MET A 51 5.49 -0.59 -17.10
CA MET A 51 6.27 0.24 -18.02
C MET A 51 6.93 -0.60 -19.11
N HIS A 52 7.54 -1.72 -18.73
CA HIS A 52 8.13 -2.65 -19.70
C HIS A 52 7.07 -3.25 -20.63
N HIS A 53 5.92 -3.65 -20.10
CA HIS A 53 4.80 -4.20 -20.88
C HIS A 53 4.26 -3.18 -21.90
N GLN A 54 4.25 -1.89 -21.54
CA GLN A 54 3.85 -0.79 -22.40
C GLN A 54 4.96 -0.31 -23.36
N GLY A 55 6.13 -0.93 -23.34
CA GLY A 55 7.26 -0.59 -24.21
C GLY A 55 8.00 0.70 -23.81
N HIS A 56 7.82 1.19 -22.59
CA HIS A 56 8.55 2.35 -22.09
C HIS A 56 9.97 2.00 -21.66
N ALA A 57 10.94 2.76 -22.15
CA ALA A 57 12.32 2.65 -21.68
C ALA A 57 12.44 3.14 -20.21
N LYS A 58 13.31 2.48 -19.45
CA LYS A 58 13.60 2.85 -18.06
C LYS A 58 14.11 4.29 -17.99
N GLY A 59 13.54 5.11 -17.11
CA GLY A 59 13.91 6.52 -16.94
C GLY A 59 13.32 7.47 -18.00
N SER A 60 12.37 6.99 -18.82
CA SER A 60 11.60 7.85 -19.72
C SER A 60 10.65 8.78 -18.96
N ALA A 61 10.09 9.78 -19.64
CA ALA A 61 9.09 10.71 -19.08
C ALA A 61 7.84 10.00 -18.51
N ALA A 62 7.54 8.78 -18.96
CA ALA A 62 6.47 7.96 -18.41
C ALA A 62 6.72 7.57 -16.94
N TYR A 63 7.98 7.33 -16.56
CA TYR A 63 8.35 7.03 -15.17
C TYR A 63 8.13 8.25 -14.27
N GLU A 64 8.54 9.43 -14.72
CA GLU A 64 8.32 10.69 -13.97
C GLU A 64 6.82 11.02 -13.86
N THR A 65 6.07 10.84 -14.95
CA THR A 65 4.61 11.03 -14.95
C THR A 65 3.93 10.09 -13.94
N TRP A 66 4.34 8.81 -13.91
CA TRP A 66 3.83 7.85 -12.94
C TRP A 66 4.16 8.26 -11.50
N ARG A 67 5.36 8.79 -11.22
CA ARG A 67 5.74 9.25 -9.89
C ARG A 67 4.83 10.37 -9.38
N CYS A 68 4.34 11.23 -10.27
CA CYS A 68 3.38 12.29 -9.95
C CYS A 68 1.93 11.79 -9.75
N GLY A 69 1.64 10.53 -10.09
CA GLY A 69 0.31 9.94 -9.93
C GLY A 69 -0.10 9.79 -8.46
N ALA A 70 -1.41 9.70 -8.22
CA ALA A 70 -1.99 9.67 -6.87
C ALA A 70 -1.50 10.86 -6.00
N LYS A 71 -1.50 12.09 -6.55
CA LYS A 71 -0.98 13.29 -5.87
C LYS A 71 0.51 13.21 -5.47
N GLY A 72 1.29 12.36 -6.14
CA GLY A 72 2.71 12.12 -5.84
C GLY A 72 2.98 10.90 -4.95
N TYR A 73 1.94 10.25 -4.39
CA TYR A 73 2.13 9.14 -3.45
C TYR A 73 2.79 7.92 -4.08
N LEU A 74 2.64 7.70 -5.39
CA LEU A 74 3.34 6.63 -6.10
C LEU A 74 4.87 6.83 -6.06
N GLY A 75 5.33 8.08 -6.23
CA GLY A 75 6.73 8.46 -6.13
C GLY A 75 7.26 8.34 -4.70
N GLU A 76 6.53 8.87 -3.72
CA GLU A 76 6.90 8.81 -2.28
C GLU A 76 7.02 7.34 -1.82
N CYS A 77 6.09 6.48 -2.22
CA CYS A 77 6.13 5.04 -1.93
C CYS A 77 7.35 4.36 -2.57
N ALA A 78 7.72 4.75 -3.80
CA ALA A 78 8.93 4.25 -4.43
C ALA A 78 10.22 4.72 -3.70
N ASP A 79 10.19 5.91 -3.11
CA ASP A 79 11.33 6.45 -2.37
C ASP A 79 11.50 5.75 -1.02
N ILE A 80 10.41 5.44 -0.31
CA ILE A 80 10.43 4.59 0.90
C ILE A 80 11.14 3.25 0.60
N ALA A 81 10.85 2.61 -0.54
CA ALA A 81 11.50 1.37 -0.96
C ALA A 81 13.00 1.50 -1.26
N ASN A 82 13.49 2.71 -1.53
CA ASN A 82 14.89 2.97 -1.86
C ASN A 82 15.71 3.42 -0.64
N VAL A 83 15.08 4.06 0.34
CA VAL A 83 15.70 4.46 1.62
C VAL A 83 16.17 3.24 2.41
N THR A 84 15.45 2.13 2.33
CA THR A 84 15.84 0.88 2.99
C THR A 84 16.95 0.12 2.25
N LYS A 85 17.17 0.40 0.95
CA LYS A 85 18.26 -0.19 0.14
C LYS A 85 19.59 0.54 0.30
N HIS A 86 19.55 1.83 0.57
CA HIS A 86 20.73 2.63 0.88
C HIS A 86 20.58 3.12 2.32
N PHE A 87 21.25 2.46 3.27
CA PHE A 87 21.40 2.87 4.69
C PHE A 87 22.17 4.20 4.84
N HIS A 88 21.96 5.16 3.95
CA HIS A 88 22.44 6.52 4.01
C HIS A 88 21.24 7.43 4.26
N LEU A 89 21.09 7.82 5.53
CA LEU A 89 20.23 8.91 5.98
C LEU A 89 20.48 10.17 5.13
N ARG A 90 19.67 10.39 4.09
CA ARG A 90 19.64 11.68 3.38
C ARG A 90 18.42 12.48 3.81
N LYS A 91 18.67 13.72 4.24
CA LYS A 91 17.66 14.75 4.52
C LYS A 91 16.71 14.92 3.33
N LYS A 92 15.40 14.86 3.59
CA LYS A 92 14.23 14.90 2.67
C LYS A 92 13.69 13.52 2.29
N ILE A 93 13.19 12.81 3.30
CA ILE A 93 12.54 11.51 3.14
C ILE A 93 11.20 11.59 3.86
N ALA A 94 10.20 10.90 3.31
CA ALA A 94 8.96 10.66 4.00
C ALA A 94 9.21 9.95 5.36
N THR A 95 8.95 10.59 6.48
CA THR A 95 9.17 10.00 7.82
C THR A 95 7.92 9.31 8.34
N LEU A 96 8.09 8.18 9.02
CA LEU A 96 7.02 7.44 9.68
C LEU A 96 6.94 7.88 11.14
N ASN A 97 5.79 8.40 11.57
CA ASN A 97 5.51 8.57 12.99
C ASN A 97 4.60 7.43 13.45
N GLU A 98 4.95 6.75 14.53
CA GLU A 98 4.07 5.80 15.21
C GLU A 98 2.92 6.56 15.87
N VAL A 99 1.68 6.16 15.58
CA VAL A 99 0.48 6.74 16.15
C VAL A 99 -0.46 5.62 16.61
N GLU A 100 -1.09 5.77 17.77
CA GLU A 100 -2.24 4.96 18.13
C GLU A 100 -3.52 5.59 17.58
N GLU A 101 -4.20 4.89 16.66
CA GLU A 101 -5.47 5.33 16.10
C GLU A 101 -6.65 4.70 16.87
N THR A 102 -7.53 5.54 17.41
CA THR A 102 -8.82 5.10 17.95
C THR A 102 -9.82 4.94 16.82
N ARG A 103 -10.32 3.71 16.64
CA ARG A 103 -11.42 3.40 15.70
C ARG A 103 -12.72 3.23 16.47
N VAL A 104 -13.82 3.69 15.88
CA VAL A 104 -15.19 3.47 16.36
C VAL A 104 -16.02 2.85 15.25
N ALA A 105 -16.84 1.86 15.58
CA ALA A 105 -17.81 1.33 14.64
C ALA A 105 -18.95 2.33 14.46
N LEU A 106 -19.33 2.59 13.21
CA LEU A 106 -20.47 3.44 12.87
C LEU A 106 -21.69 2.55 12.61
N GLY A 107 -22.74 2.77 13.40
CA GLY A 107 -24.07 2.22 13.18
C GLY A 107 -24.98 3.22 12.46
N PRO A 108 -26.24 2.83 12.18
CA PRO A 108 -27.22 3.70 11.52
C PRO A 108 -27.51 5.02 12.25
N PHE A 109 -27.16 5.09 13.55
CA PHE A 109 -27.44 6.22 14.44
C PHE A 109 -26.17 6.92 14.95
N GLY A 110 -25.02 6.68 14.31
CA GLY A 110 -23.72 7.22 14.73
C GLY A 110 -22.82 6.17 15.37
N ALA A 111 -21.83 6.62 16.15
CA ALA A 111 -20.87 5.73 16.79
C ALA A 111 -21.58 4.72 17.72
N ILE A 112 -21.23 3.44 17.59
CA ILE A 112 -21.71 2.39 18.48
C ILE A 112 -20.91 2.50 19.78
N GLU A 113 -21.58 2.79 20.87
CA GLU A 113 -20.96 2.89 22.19
C GLU A 113 -20.26 1.58 22.57
N GLY A 114 -19.03 1.67 23.11
CA GLY A 114 -18.22 0.51 23.46
C GLY A 114 -17.55 -0.21 22.27
N SER A 115 -17.65 0.32 21.05
CA SER A 115 -16.96 -0.22 19.86
C SER A 115 -15.54 0.32 19.65
N GLU A 116 -15.07 1.14 20.59
CA GLU A 116 -13.76 1.76 20.55
C GLU A 116 -12.66 0.71 20.56
N SER A 117 -11.75 0.80 19.58
CA SER A 117 -10.55 -0.02 19.54
C SER A 117 -9.35 0.84 19.17
N SER A 118 -8.29 0.80 19.98
CA SER A 118 -6.98 1.36 19.60
C SER A 118 -6.26 0.37 18.68
N HIS A 119 -5.61 0.88 17.65
CA HIS A 119 -4.77 0.10 16.75
C HIS A 119 -3.50 0.87 16.41
N PRO A 120 -2.32 0.21 16.37
CA PRO A 120 -1.12 0.83 15.83
C PRO A 120 -1.36 1.28 14.39
N SER A 121 -0.84 2.45 14.04
CA SER A 121 -0.87 2.99 12.68
C SER A 121 0.36 3.85 12.45
N PHE A 122 0.63 4.16 11.18
CA PHE A 122 1.66 5.11 10.81
C PHE A 122 1.04 6.38 10.23
N GLU A 123 1.61 7.51 10.62
CA GLU A 123 1.48 8.74 9.85
C GLU A 123 2.67 8.84 8.90
N ILE A 124 2.38 8.99 7.60
CA ILE A 124 3.38 9.17 6.55
C ILE A 124 3.58 10.67 6.38
N VAL A 125 4.69 11.20 6.87
CA VAL A 125 5.13 12.56 6.51
C VAL A 125 5.68 12.49 5.09
N LEU A 126 5.28 13.37 4.19
CA LEU A 126 5.69 13.40 2.79
C LEU A 126 6.89 14.33 2.58
N SER A 127 7.50 14.31 1.39
CA SER A 127 8.66 15.19 1.10
C SER A 127 8.35 16.69 1.15
N ASP A 128 7.08 17.07 1.00
CA ASP A 128 6.59 18.45 1.15
C ASP A 128 6.30 18.84 2.61
N GLY A 129 6.50 17.92 3.55
CA GLY A 129 6.29 18.11 4.99
C GLY A 129 4.85 17.90 5.45
N LYS A 130 3.91 17.59 4.56
CA LYS A 130 2.54 17.23 4.96
C LYS A 130 2.49 15.80 5.47
N ALA A 131 1.58 15.53 6.38
CA ALA A 131 1.26 14.19 6.84
C ALA A 131 0.03 13.63 6.12
N ILE A 132 0.02 12.31 5.93
CA ILE A 132 -1.14 11.53 5.48
C ILE A 132 -1.22 10.24 6.30
N ASP A 133 -2.43 9.84 6.67
CA ASP A 133 -2.64 8.59 7.40
C ASP A 133 -2.36 7.35 6.51
N LEU A 134 -1.95 6.26 7.14
CA LEU A 134 -1.58 5.02 6.45
C LEU A 134 -2.70 4.47 5.57
N LEU A 135 -3.96 4.50 6.03
CA LEU A 135 -5.09 4.00 5.27
C LEU A 135 -5.25 4.79 3.97
N GLN A 136 -5.27 6.12 4.06
CA GLN A 136 -5.41 7.00 2.91
C GLN A 136 -4.23 6.82 1.94
N PHE A 137 -3.01 6.68 2.46
CA PHE A 137 -1.82 6.43 1.63
C PHE A 137 -1.96 5.14 0.81
N LEU A 138 -2.28 4.02 1.47
CA LEU A 138 -2.48 2.72 0.82
C LEU A 138 -3.63 2.76 -0.19
N PHE A 139 -4.77 3.32 0.21
CA PHE A 139 -5.99 3.39 -0.60
C PHE A 139 -5.77 4.20 -1.88
N GLN A 140 -5.12 5.36 -1.79
CA GLN A 140 -4.86 6.23 -2.95
C GLN A 140 -3.92 5.57 -3.97
N ILE A 141 -2.89 4.87 -3.49
CA ILE A 141 -1.96 4.13 -4.36
C ILE A 141 -2.69 2.96 -5.04
N CYS A 142 -3.47 2.18 -4.29
CA CYS A 142 -4.20 1.05 -4.86
C CYS A 142 -5.26 1.50 -5.89
N SER A 143 -6.00 2.57 -5.59
CA SER A 143 -6.97 3.17 -6.50
C SER A 143 -6.34 3.68 -7.80
N ALA A 144 -5.13 4.24 -7.71
CA ALA A 144 -4.38 4.66 -8.89
C ALA A 144 -3.98 3.46 -9.76
N TRP A 145 -3.56 2.35 -9.15
CA TRP A 145 -3.26 1.11 -9.88
C TRP A 145 -4.50 0.50 -10.54
N GLU A 146 -5.63 0.46 -9.86
CA GLU A 146 -6.90 0.05 -10.49
C GLU A 146 -7.23 0.91 -11.72
N SER A 147 -7.03 2.22 -11.61
CA SER A 147 -7.27 3.15 -12.71
C SER A 147 -6.33 2.91 -13.90
N ILE A 148 -5.05 2.63 -13.63
CA ILE A 148 -4.05 2.28 -14.65
C ILE A 148 -4.45 0.98 -15.38
N PHE A 149 -4.81 -0.06 -14.64
CA PHE A 149 -5.24 -1.34 -15.23
C PHE A 149 -6.56 -1.23 -15.99
N LYS A 150 -7.49 -0.39 -15.51
CA LYS A 150 -8.74 -0.12 -16.21
C LYS A 150 -8.54 0.63 -17.54
N ALA A 151 -7.52 1.49 -17.60
CA ALA A 151 -7.22 2.26 -18.81
C ALA A 151 -6.51 1.44 -19.89
N ASP A 152 -5.84 0.34 -19.53
CA ASP A 152 -5.11 -0.53 -20.46
C ASP A 152 -5.64 -1.98 -20.39
N SER A 153 -6.49 -2.32 -21.36
CA SER A 153 -7.12 -3.64 -21.42
C SER A 153 -6.14 -4.81 -21.54
N ASN A 154 -4.88 -4.56 -21.93
CA ASN A 154 -3.86 -5.61 -22.06
C ASN A 154 -3.30 -6.06 -20.71
N LEU A 155 -3.45 -5.24 -19.66
CA LEU A 155 -3.00 -5.57 -18.30
C LEU A 155 -3.98 -6.51 -17.56
N GLY A 156 -5.21 -6.62 -18.08
CA GLY A 156 -6.29 -7.41 -17.51
C GLY A 156 -7.04 -6.70 -16.38
N GLU A 157 -8.25 -7.18 -16.07
CA GLU A 157 -9.09 -6.57 -15.04
C GLU A 157 -8.60 -6.92 -13.63
N LEU A 158 -8.58 -5.91 -12.75
CA LEU A 158 -8.28 -6.08 -11.32
C LEU A 158 -9.57 -6.10 -10.50
N PRO A 159 -9.66 -6.97 -9.47
CA PRO A 159 -10.69 -6.83 -8.44
C PRO A 159 -10.44 -5.56 -7.61
N SER A 160 -11.47 -5.10 -6.90
CA SER A 160 -11.29 -3.98 -5.97
C SER A 160 -10.33 -4.32 -4.83
N HIS A 161 -9.33 -3.46 -4.62
CA HIS A 161 -8.37 -3.52 -3.52
C HIS A 161 -9.05 -3.49 -2.15
N ALA A 162 -10.23 -2.89 -2.05
CA ALA A 162 -11.00 -2.82 -0.82
C ALA A 162 -11.33 -4.21 -0.25
N TYR A 163 -11.49 -5.22 -1.12
CA TYR A 163 -11.63 -6.62 -0.69
C TYR A 163 -10.45 -7.10 0.16
N PHE A 164 -9.23 -6.68 -0.17
CA PHE A 164 -8.03 -7.12 0.54
C PHE A 164 -7.81 -6.36 1.84
N MET A 165 -8.29 -5.12 1.92
CA MET A 165 -8.14 -4.29 3.12
C MET A 165 -9.19 -4.60 4.18
N MET A 166 -10.40 -5.00 3.78
CA MET A 166 -11.51 -5.31 4.70
C MET A 166 -11.49 -6.74 5.25
N VAL A 167 -10.72 -7.65 4.66
CA VAL A 167 -10.59 -9.01 5.18
C VAL A 167 -9.78 -8.94 6.48
N LYS A 168 -10.47 -9.09 7.61
CA LYS A 168 -9.80 -9.36 8.89
C LYS A 168 -8.99 -10.64 8.72
N SER A 169 -7.68 -10.59 8.99
CA SER A 169 -6.89 -11.82 9.17
C SER A 169 -7.66 -12.74 10.12
N PRO A 170 -7.80 -14.05 9.82
CA PRO A 170 -8.49 -14.99 10.68
C PRO A 170 -7.71 -15.14 11.98
N GLY A 171 -8.00 -14.27 12.94
CA GLY A 171 -7.50 -14.30 14.30
C GLY A 171 -8.53 -14.98 15.18
N ALA A 172 -8.24 -16.24 15.52
CA ALA A 172 -8.78 -17.00 16.64
C ALA A 172 -10.26 -16.75 16.97
N ALA A 173 -11.15 -17.53 16.33
CA ALA A 173 -12.34 -17.96 17.04
C ALA A 173 -11.86 -18.64 18.32
N LYS A 174 -11.94 -17.95 19.47
CA LYS A 174 -11.86 -18.61 20.76
C LYS A 174 -12.98 -19.64 20.76
N ALA A 175 -12.62 -20.91 20.69
CA ALA A 175 -13.50 -22.00 21.06
C ALA A 175 -13.85 -21.78 22.53
N THR A 176 -15.04 -21.22 22.77
CA THR A 176 -15.68 -21.31 24.08
C THR A 176 -16.24 -22.72 24.19
N SER A 177 -15.49 -23.59 24.86
CA SER A 177 -16.01 -24.77 25.54
C SER A 177 -16.28 -24.41 27.00
#